data_AF-A0A3A9FFP1-F1
#
_entry.id   AF-A0A3A9FFP1-F1
#
_cell.length_a   1.000
_cell.length_b   1.000
_cell.length_c   1.000
_cell.angle_alpha   90.00
_cell.angle_beta   90.00
_cell.angle_gamma   90.00
#
_symmetry.space_group_name_H-M   'P 1'
#
loop_
_entity.id
_entity.type
_entity.pdbx_description
1 polymer ?
#
loop_
_entity_poly.entity_id
_entity_poly.type
_entity_poly.pdbx_seq_one_letter_code
_entity_poly.pdbx_strand_id
1 'polypeptide(L)'
;MGLLLGYMGLTSCAANRTEAKEKRSMDVQSLCKIQVEGYDGNASILAKIGYMPADEELSEEDKVSMQKLFDSITYVITEGPMSNLSNGDLVSFHTIYDEDLANYLAVVIENRDFTYEVRDLAKWELVDPFEGFCLHYYGAEPNGAYFFETAECSEYVQKNISFTADREKDGHLCNGDRILVSAEYDEEKLKKDGKRLTASSKEFVVEGLPEFPLSVQDENLSGIYEKVTGKLGEFLEVQPVQFWTGIVDAGTANTSKFYLSYEVKSNVAYYRVDGTDKSNNRLAIVYVVTVSAKPAGYGKAVTKDYYFVGTTGPVYTKDEMVDEDGGAALSFERFPSLTAALNNGKSSQREVEELNITYKASYSSTL
;
A
#
# COMPACT_ATOMS: atom_id res chain seq x y z
N MET A 1 10.88 -124.86 -21.65
CA MET A 1 12.03 -124.33 -22.43
C MET A 1 11.77 -122.84 -22.59
N GLY A 2 12.31 -121.91 -21.81
CA GLY A 2 13.64 -121.84 -21.22
C GLY A 2 14.44 -120.81 -22.01
N LEU A 3 14.57 -119.59 -21.50
CA LEU A 3 15.85 -118.86 -21.37
C LEU A 3 15.64 -117.50 -20.69
N LEU A 4 16.53 -117.21 -19.75
CA LEU A 4 16.69 -115.93 -19.05
C LEU A 4 16.93 -114.76 -20.02
N LEU A 5 16.46 -113.57 -19.68
CA LEU A 5 17.06 -112.32 -20.13
C LEU A 5 16.99 -111.27 -19.04
N GLY A 6 18.17 -110.90 -18.55
CA GLY A 6 18.42 -109.86 -17.58
C GLY A 6 18.48 -108.48 -18.22
N TYR A 7 18.08 -107.51 -17.39
CA TYR A 7 18.17 -106.06 -17.55
C TYR A 7 19.62 -105.56 -17.72
N MET A 8 19.81 -104.52 -18.54
CA MET A 8 20.30 -103.18 -18.15
C MET A 8 20.88 -102.40 -19.35
N GLY A 9 20.56 -101.11 -19.41
CA GLY A 9 21.43 -100.09 -20.03
C GLY A 9 20.85 -99.34 -21.23
N LEU A 10 19.90 -98.43 -21.00
CA LEU A 10 19.62 -97.31 -21.90
C LEU A 10 20.02 -96.02 -21.19
N THR A 11 21.20 -95.49 -21.52
CA THR A 11 21.51 -94.07 -21.33
C THR A 11 21.65 -93.44 -22.71
N SER A 12 20.54 -92.93 -23.22
CA SER A 12 20.51 -92.01 -24.35
C SER A 12 20.68 -90.60 -23.82
N CYS A 13 21.86 -90.01 -24.01
CA CYS A 13 22.08 -88.59 -23.80
C CYS A 13 21.18 -87.79 -24.75
N ALA A 14 20.14 -87.16 -24.21
CA ALA A 14 19.42 -86.09 -24.90
C ALA A 14 20.36 -84.87 -24.96
N ALA A 15 20.87 -84.57 -26.15
CA ALA A 15 21.57 -83.32 -26.40
C ALA A 15 20.56 -82.17 -26.32
N ASN A 16 20.54 -81.46 -25.18
CA ASN A 16 19.89 -80.15 -25.09
C ASN A 16 20.69 -79.18 -25.97
N ARG A 17 20.20 -78.93 -27.18
CA ARG A 17 20.59 -77.78 -28.00
C ARG A 17 19.79 -76.59 -27.48
N THR A 18 20.34 -75.87 -26.51
CA THR A 18 19.90 -74.52 -26.21
C THR A 18 20.42 -73.65 -27.36
N GLU A 19 19.55 -73.28 -28.30
CA GLU A 19 19.88 -72.25 -29.29
C GLU A 19 20.22 -70.97 -28.52
N ALA A 20 21.46 -70.48 -28.67
CA ALA A 20 21.87 -69.24 -28.05
C ALA A 20 21.10 -68.10 -28.73
N LYS A 21 20.22 -67.42 -27.99
CA LYS A 21 19.55 -66.20 -28.47
C LYS A 21 20.62 -65.19 -28.88
N GLU A 22 20.45 -64.58 -30.05
CA GLU A 22 21.33 -63.52 -30.54
C GLU A 22 21.23 -62.30 -29.62
N LYS A 23 22.38 -61.75 -29.22
CA LYS A 23 22.41 -60.61 -28.30
C LYS A 23 21.88 -59.36 -28.99
N ARG A 24 20.95 -58.67 -28.34
CA ARG A 24 20.41 -57.38 -28.78
C ARG A 24 20.95 -56.27 -27.89
N SER A 25 21.11 -55.07 -28.44
CA SER A 25 21.51 -53.88 -27.68
C SER A 25 20.34 -52.91 -27.58
N MET A 26 20.19 -52.27 -26.42
CA MET A 26 19.17 -51.25 -26.16
C MET A 26 19.82 -50.02 -25.55
N ASP A 27 19.83 -48.93 -26.31
CA ASP A 27 20.27 -47.61 -25.86
C ASP A 27 19.13 -46.93 -25.07
N VAL A 28 19.22 -46.99 -23.74
CA VAL A 28 18.19 -46.41 -22.86
C VAL A 28 18.23 -44.90 -22.80
N GLN A 29 19.34 -44.25 -23.16
CA GLN A 29 19.38 -42.79 -23.29
C GLN A 29 18.54 -42.34 -24.48
N SER A 30 18.67 -43.01 -25.63
CA SER A 30 17.90 -42.69 -26.84
C SER A 30 16.38 -42.83 -26.65
N LEU A 31 15.97 -43.70 -25.74
CA LEU A 31 14.58 -43.95 -25.39
C LEU A 31 14.06 -43.01 -24.29
N CYS A 32 14.94 -42.27 -23.62
CA CYS A 32 14.55 -41.37 -22.53
C CYS A 32 13.80 -40.16 -23.08
N LYS A 33 12.63 -39.88 -22.53
CA LYS A 33 11.89 -38.64 -22.73
C LYS A 33 12.03 -37.77 -21.50
N ILE A 34 12.73 -36.66 -21.67
CA ILE A 34 12.91 -35.65 -20.63
C ILE A 34 11.84 -34.57 -20.83
N GLN A 35 11.06 -34.36 -19.77
CA GLN A 35 10.08 -33.28 -19.68
C GLN A 35 10.61 -32.27 -18.67
N VAL A 36 10.80 -31.03 -19.13
CA VAL A 36 11.13 -29.91 -18.26
C VAL A 36 9.96 -28.93 -18.28
N GLU A 37 9.41 -28.64 -17.11
CA GLU A 37 8.25 -27.76 -16.95
C GLU A 37 8.57 -26.63 -15.96
N GLY A 38 8.19 -25.40 -16.32
CA GLY A 38 8.36 -24.21 -15.48
C GLY A 38 9.11 -23.09 -16.20
N TYR A 39 9.65 -22.16 -15.42
CA TYR A 39 10.41 -21.00 -15.89
C TYR A 39 11.85 -21.08 -15.42
N ASP A 40 12.73 -20.32 -16.07
CA ASP A 40 14.15 -20.22 -15.74
C ASP A 40 14.33 -19.84 -14.24
N GLY A 41 14.96 -20.73 -13.46
CA GLY A 41 15.15 -20.58 -12.00
C GLY A 41 14.03 -21.17 -11.14
N ASN A 42 13.01 -21.79 -11.73
CA ASN A 42 11.91 -22.47 -11.03
C ASN A 42 11.33 -23.65 -11.84
N ALA A 43 12.14 -24.29 -12.69
CA ALA A 43 11.69 -25.43 -13.46
C ALA A 43 11.88 -26.75 -12.71
N SER A 44 11.13 -27.77 -13.13
CA SER A 44 11.21 -29.15 -12.65
C SER A 44 11.48 -30.07 -13.82
N ILE A 45 12.21 -31.16 -13.57
CA ILE A 45 12.57 -32.14 -14.58
C ILE A 45 12.01 -33.52 -14.23
N LEU A 46 11.54 -34.21 -15.25
CA LEU A 46 11.05 -35.58 -15.15
C LEU A 46 11.53 -36.38 -16.34
N ALA A 47 12.26 -37.46 -16.07
CA ALA A 47 12.69 -38.43 -17.08
C ALA A 47 11.78 -39.65 -17.05
N LYS A 48 11.25 -40.04 -18.21
CA LYS A 48 10.41 -41.22 -18.37
C LYS A 48 10.88 -42.00 -19.59
N ILE A 49 10.62 -43.30 -19.60
CA ILE A 49 10.87 -44.08 -20.80
C ILE A 49 9.87 -43.70 -21.89
N GLY A 50 10.38 -43.64 -23.12
CA GLY A 50 9.64 -43.32 -24.32
C GLY A 50 8.78 -44.48 -24.82
N TYR A 51 8.66 -44.60 -26.14
CA TYR A 51 7.92 -45.70 -26.75
C TYR A 51 8.84 -46.88 -27.01
N MET A 52 8.36 -48.08 -26.71
CA MET A 52 9.04 -49.30 -27.11
C MET A 52 8.98 -49.42 -28.64
N PRO A 53 10.11 -49.57 -29.33
CA PRO A 53 10.10 -49.82 -30.76
C PRO A 53 9.43 -51.18 -31.05
N ALA A 54 8.67 -51.25 -32.14
CA ALA A 54 8.08 -52.52 -32.57
C ALA A 54 9.17 -53.44 -33.11
N ASP A 55 9.16 -54.69 -32.66
CA ASP A 55 10.10 -55.73 -33.08
C ASP A 55 9.31 -56.97 -33.51
N GLU A 56 9.12 -57.11 -34.82
CA GLU A 56 8.29 -58.16 -35.42
C GLU A 56 8.97 -59.54 -35.41
N GLU A 57 10.28 -59.59 -35.17
CA GLU A 57 11.08 -60.81 -35.18
C GLU A 57 11.04 -61.56 -33.84
N LEU A 58 10.46 -60.96 -32.80
CA LEU A 58 10.29 -61.59 -31.49
C LEU A 58 9.13 -62.60 -31.48
N SER A 59 9.32 -63.67 -30.70
CA SER A 59 8.21 -64.58 -30.35
C SER A 59 7.17 -63.86 -29.48
N GLU A 60 5.91 -64.33 -29.46
CA GLU A 60 4.87 -63.71 -28.62
C GLU A 60 5.21 -63.72 -27.12
N GLU A 61 5.93 -64.75 -26.64
CA GLU A 61 6.40 -64.83 -25.26
C GLU A 61 7.52 -63.81 -24.96
N ASP A 62 8.46 -63.66 -25.91
CA ASP A 62 9.53 -62.67 -25.78
C ASP A 62 9.00 -61.24 -25.91
N LYS A 63 7.94 -60.99 -26.70
CA LYS A 63 7.28 -59.67 -26.77
C LYS A 63 6.71 -59.27 -25.41
N VAL A 64 6.03 -60.20 -24.71
CA VAL A 64 5.50 -59.95 -23.37
C VAL A 64 6.63 -59.68 -22.37
N SER A 65 7.72 -60.46 -22.44
CA SER A 65 8.87 -60.29 -21.55
C SER A 65 9.63 -58.99 -21.85
N MET A 66 9.73 -58.60 -23.12
CA MET A 66 10.34 -57.34 -23.56
C MET A 66 9.54 -56.14 -23.04
N GLN A 67 8.20 -56.21 -23.11
CA GLN A 67 7.34 -55.18 -22.53
C GLN A 67 7.59 -55.04 -21.02
N LYS A 68 7.72 -56.15 -20.28
CA LYS A 68 8.03 -56.12 -18.84
C LYS A 68 9.40 -55.51 -18.56
N LEU A 69 10.42 -55.85 -19.35
CA LEU A 69 11.73 -55.22 -19.24
C LEU A 69 11.62 -53.72 -19.49
N PHE A 70 10.89 -53.31 -20.52
CA PHE A 70 10.68 -51.91 -20.86
C PHE A 70 9.96 -51.14 -19.74
N ASP A 71 8.90 -51.73 -19.18
CA ASP A 71 8.15 -51.16 -18.06
C ASP A 71 8.98 -51.09 -16.76
N SER A 72 10.03 -51.91 -16.63
CA SER A 72 10.94 -51.87 -15.48
C SER A 72 11.95 -50.71 -15.54
N ILE A 73 12.16 -50.12 -16.72
CA ILE A 73 13.17 -49.08 -16.90
C ILE A 73 12.72 -47.78 -16.22
N THR A 74 13.53 -47.33 -15.27
CA THR A 74 13.35 -46.09 -14.53
C THR A 74 14.63 -45.27 -14.57
N TYR A 75 14.50 -43.96 -14.75
CA TYR A 75 15.63 -43.03 -14.68
C TYR A 75 15.64 -42.35 -13.32
N VAL A 76 16.76 -42.44 -12.60
CA VAL A 76 16.96 -41.76 -11.32
C VAL A 76 17.99 -40.65 -11.49
N ILE A 77 17.76 -39.52 -10.85
CA ILE A 77 18.73 -38.43 -10.82
C ILE A 77 19.85 -38.82 -9.84
N THR A 78 21.09 -38.83 -10.31
CA THR A 78 22.27 -39.10 -9.50
C THR A 78 22.99 -37.83 -9.08
N GLU A 79 22.98 -36.80 -9.93
CA GLU A 79 23.57 -35.49 -9.66
C GLU A 79 22.71 -34.37 -10.27
N GLY A 80 22.70 -33.20 -9.61
CA GLY A 80 21.90 -32.05 -10.01
C GLY A 80 20.55 -31.95 -9.28
N PRO A 81 19.88 -30.78 -9.34
CA PRO A 81 18.61 -30.57 -8.65
C PRO A 81 17.42 -31.12 -9.46
N MET A 82 16.35 -31.52 -8.76
CA MET A 82 15.10 -31.97 -9.39
C MET A 82 14.07 -30.83 -9.60
N SER A 83 14.29 -29.69 -8.95
CA SER A 83 13.45 -28.50 -8.97
C SER A 83 14.30 -27.23 -8.85
N ASN A 84 13.71 -26.07 -9.12
CA ASN A 84 14.42 -24.79 -9.22
C ASN A 84 15.50 -24.76 -10.31
N LEU A 85 15.28 -25.51 -11.39
CA LEU A 85 16.20 -25.59 -12.52
C LEU A 85 16.20 -24.31 -13.35
N SER A 86 17.37 -23.98 -13.87
CA SER A 86 17.66 -22.85 -14.75
C SER A 86 18.25 -23.33 -16.08
N ASN A 87 18.20 -22.48 -17.10
CA ASN A 87 18.91 -22.73 -18.34
C ASN A 87 20.42 -22.86 -18.08
N GLY A 88 21.03 -23.95 -18.56
CA GLY A 88 22.44 -24.30 -18.35
C GLY A 88 22.70 -25.24 -17.18
N ASP A 89 21.70 -25.56 -16.36
CA ASP A 89 21.86 -26.57 -15.31
C ASP A 89 22.07 -27.96 -15.92
N LEU A 90 22.98 -28.72 -15.32
CA LEU A 90 23.29 -30.09 -15.71
C LEU A 90 22.63 -31.07 -14.72
N VAL A 91 21.86 -32.02 -15.25
CA VAL A 91 21.22 -33.08 -14.47
C VAL A 91 21.71 -34.43 -14.98
N SER A 92 22.33 -35.21 -14.11
CA SER A 92 22.84 -36.54 -14.43
C SER A 92 21.83 -37.60 -14.03
N PHE A 93 21.57 -38.54 -14.94
CA PHE A 93 20.65 -39.64 -14.77
C PHE A 93 21.39 -40.97 -14.77
N HIS A 94 20.91 -41.90 -13.95
CA HIS A 94 21.27 -43.32 -14.01
C HIS A 94 20.02 -44.15 -14.29
N THR A 95 20.17 -45.16 -15.14
CA THR A 95 19.09 -46.07 -15.51
C THR A 95 19.08 -47.32 -14.63
N ILE A 96 17.93 -47.57 -14.02
CA ILE A 96 17.61 -48.79 -13.27
C ILE A 96 16.66 -49.64 -14.12
N TYR A 97 16.86 -50.95 -14.15
CA TYR A 97 16.04 -51.90 -14.90
C TYR A 97 16.13 -53.30 -14.28
N ASP A 98 15.28 -54.22 -14.73
CA ASP A 98 15.32 -55.63 -14.34
C ASP A 98 16.45 -56.38 -15.08
N GLU A 99 17.57 -56.59 -14.39
CA GLU A 99 18.75 -57.28 -14.95
C GLU A 99 18.47 -58.75 -15.29
N ASP A 100 17.58 -59.42 -14.55
CA ASP A 100 17.24 -60.82 -14.80
C ASP A 100 16.42 -60.97 -16.09
N LEU A 101 15.46 -60.07 -16.33
CA LEU A 101 14.72 -60.00 -17.58
C LEU A 101 15.62 -59.64 -18.76
N ALA A 102 16.54 -58.68 -18.60
CA ALA A 102 17.51 -58.34 -19.63
C ALA A 102 18.39 -59.53 -20.02
N ASN A 103 18.90 -60.27 -19.02
CA ASN A 103 19.69 -61.48 -19.24
C ASN A 103 18.89 -62.60 -19.91
N TYR A 104 17.64 -62.82 -19.49
CA TYR A 104 16.73 -63.82 -20.10
C TYR A 104 16.43 -63.53 -21.58
N LEU A 105 16.30 -62.26 -21.94
CA LEU A 105 16.08 -61.80 -23.31
C LEU A 105 17.37 -61.63 -24.13
N ALA A 106 18.54 -61.84 -23.53
CA ALA A 106 19.85 -61.55 -24.12
C ALA A 106 19.98 -60.09 -24.60
N VAL A 107 19.38 -59.14 -23.86
CA VAL A 107 19.46 -57.70 -24.13
C VAL A 107 20.58 -57.08 -23.30
N VAL A 108 21.46 -56.34 -23.95
CA VAL A 108 22.50 -55.50 -23.33
C VAL A 108 21.97 -54.07 -23.24
N ILE A 109 21.88 -53.53 -22.02
CA ILE A 109 21.48 -52.15 -21.78
C ILE A 109 22.70 -51.23 -21.87
N GLU A 110 22.67 -50.29 -22.81
CA GLU A 110 23.75 -49.32 -23.08
C GLU A 110 23.35 -47.89 -22.70
N ASN A 111 24.33 -47.01 -22.48
CA ASN A 111 24.13 -45.59 -22.11
C ASN A 111 23.27 -45.40 -20.84
N ARG A 112 23.55 -46.19 -19.81
CA ARG A 112 22.84 -46.16 -18.52
C ARG A 112 23.02 -44.83 -17.78
N ASP A 113 24.16 -44.19 -17.95
CA ASP A 113 24.54 -42.93 -17.32
C ASP A 113 24.66 -41.85 -18.39
N PHE A 114 23.91 -40.76 -18.23
CA PHE A 114 23.98 -39.62 -19.15
C PHE A 114 23.62 -38.32 -18.44
N THR A 115 24.09 -37.21 -18.99
CA THR A 115 23.82 -35.87 -18.48
C THR A 115 22.95 -35.10 -19.46
N TYR A 116 21.94 -34.42 -18.94
CA TYR A 116 21.08 -33.52 -19.68
C TYR A 116 21.35 -32.08 -19.26
N GLU A 117 21.53 -31.20 -20.23
CA GLU A 117 21.60 -29.75 -20.01
C GLU A 117 20.22 -29.14 -20.21
N VAL A 118 19.70 -28.48 -19.18
CA VAL A 118 18.42 -27.79 -19.24
C VAL A 118 18.52 -26.57 -20.15
N ARG A 119 17.61 -26.48 -21.12
CA ARG A 119 17.60 -25.41 -22.13
C ARG A 119 16.17 -24.97 -22.45
N ASP A 120 16.07 -23.83 -23.11
CA ASP A 120 14.84 -23.27 -23.68
C ASP A 120 13.73 -22.99 -22.66
N LEU A 121 14.06 -22.85 -21.37
CA LEU A 121 13.11 -22.37 -20.37
C LEU A 121 12.77 -20.90 -20.60
N ALA A 122 11.47 -20.59 -20.55
CA ALA A 122 10.98 -19.22 -20.64
C ALA A 122 11.46 -18.41 -19.42
N LYS A 123 11.76 -17.13 -19.67
CA LYS A 123 12.09 -16.18 -18.60
C LYS A 123 10.83 -15.67 -17.92
N TRP A 124 10.97 -15.30 -16.65
CA TRP A 124 9.94 -14.59 -15.90
C TRP A 124 9.63 -13.22 -16.50
N GLU A 125 8.35 -12.89 -16.54
CA GLU A 125 7.92 -11.51 -16.72
C GLU A 125 8.10 -10.76 -15.39
N LEU A 126 8.86 -9.67 -15.43
CA LEU A 126 9.14 -8.86 -14.24
C LEU A 126 8.02 -7.84 -14.04
N VAL A 127 7.50 -7.79 -12.82
CA VAL A 127 6.48 -6.82 -12.41
C VAL A 127 7.07 -5.95 -11.31
N ASP A 128 7.09 -4.63 -11.51
CA ASP A 128 7.38 -3.69 -10.43
C ASP A 128 6.08 -3.31 -9.73
N PRO A 129 5.84 -3.73 -8.47
CA PRO A 129 4.62 -3.35 -7.76
C PRO A 129 4.57 -1.85 -7.42
N PHE A 130 5.71 -1.15 -7.41
CA PHE A 130 5.79 0.27 -7.05
C PHE A 130 5.81 1.19 -8.27
N GLU A 131 5.76 0.66 -9.49
CA GLU A 131 5.55 1.46 -10.70
C GLU A 131 4.10 2.00 -10.69
N GLY A 132 3.96 3.32 -10.75
CA GLY A 132 2.66 4.01 -10.63
C GLY A 132 2.09 4.10 -9.21
N PHE A 133 2.76 3.52 -8.21
CA PHE A 133 2.35 3.63 -6.81
C PHE A 133 2.73 5.00 -6.25
N CYS A 134 1.78 5.69 -5.62
CA CYS A 134 2.01 6.96 -4.94
C CYS A 134 1.63 6.89 -3.46
N LEU A 135 2.49 7.45 -2.61
CA LEU A 135 2.24 7.65 -1.18
C LEU A 135 1.97 9.13 -0.95
N HIS A 136 0.73 9.46 -0.59
CA HIS A 136 0.33 10.84 -0.35
C HIS A 136 0.32 11.15 1.14
N TYR A 137 0.84 12.33 1.49
CA TYR A 137 0.85 12.85 2.85
C TYR A 137 -0.17 13.96 3.02
N TYR A 138 -0.82 14.00 4.17
CA TYR A 138 -1.78 15.03 4.53
C TYR A 138 -1.73 15.30 6.04
N GLY A 139 -2.40 16.38 6.48
CA GLY A 139 -2.27 16.89 7.85
C GLY A 139 -1.05 17.79 8.01
N ALA A 140 -0.56 17.95 9.23
CA ALA A 140 0.59 18.78 9.58
C ALA A 140 1.41 18.09 10.67
N GLU A 141 2.73 18.23 10.64
CA GLU A 141 3.65 17.66 11.63
C GLU A 141 3.37 18.25 13.03
N PRO A 142 3.30 17.44 14.10
CA PRO A 142 3.63 16.00 14.20
C PRO A 142 2.47 15.03 13.99
N ASN A 143 1.33 15.53 13.53
CA ASN A 143 0.10 14.77 13.36
C ASN A 143 -0.18 14.46 11.88
N GLY A 144 0.87 14.29 11.08
CA GLY A 144 0.74 13.90 9.68
C GLY A 144 0.14 12.50 9.53
N ALA A 145 -0.47 12.27 8.39
CA ALA A 145 -1.07 11.00 8.00
C ALA A 145 -0.80 10.71 6.53
N TYR A 146 -1.06 9.48 6.09
CA TYR A 146 -0.85 9.09 4.69
C TYR A 146 -1.95 8.19 4.14
N PHE A 147 -2.04 8.14 2.81
CA PHE A 147 -2.82 7.14 2.10
C PHE A 147 -2.10 6.66 0.84
N PHE A 148 -2.49 5.49 0.36
CA PHE A 148 -1.96 4.88 -0.85
C PHE A 148 -2.82 5.24 -2.04
N GLU A 149 -2.20 5.61 -3.14
CA GLU A 149 -2.84 5.75 -4.45
C GLU A 149 -2.23 4.71 -5.40
N THR A 150 -3.10 3.92 -6.02
CA THR A 150 -2.72 2.77 -6.87
C THR A 150 -3.42 2.80 -8.23
N ALA A 151 -4.20 3.84 -8.54
CA ALA A 151 -4.92 3.95 -9.81
C ALA A 151 -3.99 3.94 -11.04
N GLU A 152 -2.77 4.45 -10.89
CA GLU A 152 -1.75 4.51 -11.94
C GLU A 152 -0.85 3.26 -11.98
N CYS A 153 -1.01 2.32 -11.04
CA CYS A 153 -0.34 1.03 -11.11
C CYS A 153 -0.88 0.20 -12.29
N SER A 154 -0.10 -0.78 -12.76
CA SER A 154 -0.60 -1.70 -13.79
C SER A 154 -1.85 -2.48 -13.34
N GLU A 155 -2.71 -2.87 -14.29
CA GLU A 155 -3.93 -3.65 -14.01
C GLU A 155 -3.63 -4.95 -13.23
N TYR A 156 -2.47 -5.55 -13.50
CA TYR A 156 -2.03 -6.75 -12.78
C TYR A 156 -1.78 -6.46 -11.29
N VAL A 157 -1.06 -5.37 -10.99
CA VAL A 157 -0.78 -4.94 -9.61
C VAL A 157 -2.08 -4.63 -8.88
N GLN A 158 -2.97 -3.83 -9.48
CA GLN A 158 -4.25 -3.44 -8.86
C GLN A 158 -5.13 -4.64 -8.48
N LYS A 159 -5.05 -5.75 -9.23
CA LYS A 159 -5.89 -6.95 -9.00
C LYS A 159 -5.27 -8.00 -8.09
N ASN A 160 -3.95 -8.08 -8.01
CA ASN A 160 -3.25 -9.22 -7.41
C ASN A 160 -2.32 -8.84 -6.25
N ILE A 161 -2.09 -7.54 -6.03
CA ILE A 161 -1.16 -7.05 -5.02
C ILE A 161 -1.89 -6.06 -4.12
N SER A 162 -1.75 -6.24 -2.80
CA SER A 162 -2.15 -5.26 -1.81
C SER A 162 -0.91 -4.65 -1.15
N PHE A 163 -1.07 -3.47 -0.56
CA PHE A 163 0.04 -2.76 0.09
C PHE A 163 -0.21 -2.62 1.58
N THR A 164 0.85 -2.78 2.36
CA THR A 164 0.91 -2.55 3.80
C THR A 164 2.09 -1.64 4.11
N ALA A 165 2.11 -1.04 5.28
CA ALA A 165 3.24 -0.25 5.75
C ALA A 165 3.54 -0.55 7.22
N ASP A 166 4.78 -0.29 7.61
CA ASP A 166 5.31 -0.52 8.96
C ASP A 166 4.87 0.55 9.98
N ARG A 167 4.23 1.62 9.53
CA ARG A 167 3.68 2.70 10.36
C ARG A 167 2.17 2.80 10.26
N GLU A 168 1.53 3.21 11.35
CA GLU A 168 0.10 3.52 11.36
C GLU A 168 -0.22 4.67 10.42
N LYS A 169 -1.40 4.61 9.78
CA LYS A 169 -1.82 5.58 8.76
C LYS A 169 -2.04 6.98 9.31
N ASP A 170 -2.49 7.07 10.56
CA ASP A 170 -3.06 8.29 11.11
C ASP A 170 -2.28 8.77 12.33
N GLY A 171 -1.86 10.04 12.30
CA GLY A 171 -1.75 10.86 13.50
C GLY A 171 -0.37 11.08 14.10
N HIS A 172 0.72 10.55 13.53
CA HIS A 172 2.06 10.67 14.14
C HIS A 172 3.21 10.80 13.13
N LEU A 173 2.97 11.33 11.93
CA LEU A 173 4.05 11.54 10.95
C LEU A 173 4.63 12.97 11.01
N CYS A 174 5.95 13.02 10.92
CA CYS A 174 6.79 14.21 10.78
C CYS A 174 7.55 14.19 9.44
N ASN A 175 7.98 15.35 8.96
CA ASN A 175 8.93 15.41 7.85
C ASN A 175 10.24 14.70 8.24
N GLY A 176 10.80 13.91 7.31
CA GLY A 176 12.00 13.11 7.51
C GLY A 176 11.74 11.72 8.09
N ASP A 177 10.51 11.39 8.48
CA ASP A 177 10.13 10.02 8.83
C ASP A 177 10.28 9.08 7.64
N ARG A 178 10.63 7.82 7.92
CA ARG A 178 10.72 6.75 6.93
C ARG A 178 9.58 5.77 7.10
N ILE A 179 8.93 5.43 6.00
CA ILE A 179 7.83 4.46 5.91
C ILE A 179 8.27 3.34 4.97
N LEU A 180 8.34 2.11 5.47
CA LEU A 180 8.57 0.93 4.66
C LEU A 180 7.23 0.38 4.19
N VAL A 181 6.96 0.50 2.89
CA VAL A 181 5.77 -0.07 2.26
C VAL A 181 6.11 -1.45 1.71
N SER A 182 5.28 -2.44 2.01
CA SER A 182 5.42 -3.83 1.55
C SER A 182 4.29 -4.21 0.61
N ALA A 183 4.63 -4.93 -0.45
CA ALA A 183 3.69 -5.55 -1.37
C ALA A 183 3.32 -6.95 -0.85
N GLU A 184 2.04 -7.18 -0.62
CA GLU A 184 1.46 -8.46 -0.21
C GLU A 184 0.83 -9.13 -1.44
N TYR A 185 1.18 -10.40 -1.67
CA TYR A 185 0.79 -11.13 -2.88
C TYR A 185 0.78 -12.64 -2.64
N ASP A 186 0.07 -13.36 -3.51
CA ASP A 186 0.11 -14.83 -3.55
C ASP A 186 1.25 -15.30 -4.46
N GLU A 187 2.32 -15.80 -3.85
CA GLU A 187 3.52 -16.25 -4.57
C GLU A 187 3.23 -17.39 -5.55
N GLU A 188 2.33 -18.31 -5.21
CA GLU A 188 1.99 -19.46 -6.06
C GLU A 188 1.18 -19.01 -7.28
N LYS A 189 0.29 -18.05 -7.11
CA LYS A 189 -0.42 -17.41 -8.23
C LYS A 189 0.54 -16.66 -9.15
N LEU A 190 1.45 -15.87 -8.57
CA LEU A 190 2.43 -15.10 -9.33
C LEU A 190 3.31 -16.02 -10.19
N LYS A 191 3.78 -17.13 -9.61
CA LYS A 191 4.54 -18.18 -10.32
C LYS A 191 3.74 -18.81 -11.45
N LYS A 192 2.47 -19.15 -11.20
CA LYS A 192 1.58 -19.74 -12.21
C LYS A 192 1.36 -18.81 -13.40
N ASP A 193 1.30 -17.50 -13.15
CA ASP A 193 1.14 -16.47 -14.18
C ASP A 193 2.45 -16.15 -14.92
N GLY A 194 3.55 -16.85 -14.61
CA GLY A 194 4.86 -16.62 -15.22
C GLY A 194 5.49 -15.29 -14.83
N LYS A 195 5.14 -14.76 -13.65
CA LYS A 195 5.59 -13.45 -13.16
C LYS A 195 6.47 -13.55 -11.92
N ARG A 196 7.31 -12.52 -11.73
CA ARG A 196 8.10 -12.32 -10.52
C ARG A 196 8.18 -10.83 -10.20
N LEU A 197 8.11 -10.48 -8.92
CA LEU A 197 8.29 -9.09 -8.50
C LEU A 197 9.75 -8.66 -8.60
N THR A 198 9.99 -7.42 -9.02
CA THR A 198 11.33 -6.80 -8.98
C THR A 198 11.74 -6.42 -7.56
N ALA A 199 10.77 -6.05 -6.72
CA ALA A 199 10.93 -5.75 -5.30
C ALA A 199 9.65 -6.11 -4.55
N SER A 200 9.77 -6.49 -3.27
CA SER A 200 8.63 -6.74 -2.38
C SER A 200 8.39 -5.62 -1.37
N SER A 201 9.31 -4.66 -1.26
CA SER A 201 9.17 -3.50 -0.39
C SER A 201 9.94 -2.28 -0.91
N LYS A 202 9.50 -1.09 -0.49
CA LYS A 202 10.12 0.20 -0.84
C LYS A 202 9.98 1.18 0.32
N GLU A 203 11.06 1.90 0.61
CA GLU A 203 11.08 2.93 1.63
C GLU A 203 10.72 4.30 1.03
N PHE A 204 9.88 5.05 1.72
CA PHE A 204 9.49 6.41 1.38
C PHE A 204 9.85 7.35 2.53
N VAL A 205 10.32 8.55 2.19
CA VAL A 205 10.60 9.62 3.15
C VAL A 205 9.42 10.58 3.16
N VAL A 206 8.88 10.85 4.34
CA VAL A 206 7.80 11.81 4.53
C VAL A 206 8.35 13.21 4.28
N GLU A 207 7.75 13.93 3.34
CA GLU A 207 8.14 15.28 2.97
C GLU A 207 6.92 16.13 2.65
N GLY A 208 7.03 17.44 2.87
CA GLY A 208 6.01 18.41 2.50
C GLY A 208 4.83 18.53 3.47
N LEU A 209 4.90 17.92 4.67
CA LEU A 209 3.96 18.20 5.74
C LEU A 209 4.19 19.64 6.26
N PRO A 210 3.15 20.47 6.43
CA PRO A 210 3.26 21.76 7.09
C PRO A 210 3.69 21.63 8.55
N GLU A 211 4.30 22.68 9.10
CA GLU A 211 4.72 22.75 10.50
C GLU A 211 3.93 23.83 11.25
N PHE A 212 3.70 23.64 12.55
CA PHE A 212 3.14 24.68 13.41
C PHE A 212 4.23 25.69 13.79
N PRO A 213 4.15 26.96 13.34
CA PRO A 213 5.18 27.94 13.63
C PRO A 213 5.24 28.22 15.12
N LEU A 214 6.46 28.47 15.62
CA LEU A 214 6.69 28.96 16.98
C LEU A 214 6.57 30.49 17.07
N SER A 215 6.48 31.16 15.92
CA SER A 215 6.42 32.60 15.73
C SER A 215 5.80 32.91 14.37
N VAL A 216 5.01 33.97 14.29
CA VAL A 216 4.38 34.48 13.07
C VAL A 216 4.84 35.90 12.74
N GLN A 217 5.90 36.40 13.40
CA GLN A 217 6.41 37.78 13.25
C GLN A 217 6.75 38.17 11.81
N ASP A 218 7.19 37.22 11.00
CA ASP A 218 7.60 37.43 9.60
C ASP A 218 6.60 36.85 8.59
N GLU A 219 5.43 36.37 9.07
CA GLU A 219 4.41 35.73 8.25
C GLU A 219 3.34 36.72 7.77
N ASN A 220 2.78 36.51 6.57
CA ASN A 220 1.70 37.35 6.07
C ASN A 220 0.32 36.94 6.64
N LEU A 221 -0.02 37.57 7.77
CA LEU A 221 -1.30 37.63 8.48
C LEU A 221 -2.58 37.91 7.68
N SER A 222 -2.48 38.69 6.59
CA SER A 222 -3.59 39.54 6.16
C SER A 222 -4.84 38.77 5.76
N GLY A 223 -4.67 37.68 5.01
CA GLY A 223 -5.78 36.84 4.54
C GLY A 223 -6.56 36.19 5.68
N ILE A 224 -5.88 35.84 6.78
CA ILE A 224 -6.51 35.27 7.97
C ILE A 224 -7.27 36.34 8.72
N TYR A 225 -6.65 37.50 8.91
CA TYR A 225 -7.32 38.60 9.59
C TYR A 225 -8.61 39.02 8.87
N GLU A 226 -8.59 39.07 7.54
CA GLU A 226 -9.79 39.34 6.72
C GLU A 226 -10.85 38.24 6.90
N LYS A 227 -10.49 36.96 6.78
CA LYS A 227 -11.42 35.83 6.96
C LYS A 227 -12.07 35.84 8.35
N VAL A 228 -11.29 36.01 9.42
CA VAL A 228 -11.80 36.03 10.80
C VAL A 228 -12.69 37.25 11.04
N THR A 229 -12.30 38.41 10.54
CA THR A 229 -13.11 39.65 10.65
C THR A 229 -14.44 39.49 9.91
N GLY A 230 -14.43 38.88 8.72
CA GLY A 230 -15.64 38.58 7.95
C GLY A 230 -16.63 37.69 8.72
N LYS A 231 -16.14 36.60 9.32
CA LYS A 231 -16.97 35.69 10.13
C LYS A 231 -17.52 36.34 11.41
N LEU A 232 -16.80 37.30 12.01
CA LEU A 232 -17.36 38.12 13.09
C LEU A 232 -18.52 38.98 12.57
N GLY A 233 -18.38 39.57 11.38
CA GLY A 233 -19.46 40.27 10.69
C GLY A 233 -20.72 39.41 10.58
N GLU A 234 -20.60 38.22 9.98
CA GLU A 234 -21.69 37.24 9.86
C GLU A 234 -22.31 36.87 11.22
N PHE A 235 -21.49 36.65 12.25
CA PHE A 235 -21.97 36.36 13.60
C PHE A 235 -22.82 37.50 14.19
N LEU A 236 -22.41 38.75 13.97
CA LEU A 236 -23.14 39.93 14.44
C LEU A 236 -24.48 40.13 13.71
N GLU A 237 -24.57 39.73 12.44
CA GLU A 237 -25.82 39.77 11.66
C GLU A 237 -26.92 38.84 12.23
N VAL A 238 -26.52 37.69 12.77
CA VAL A 238 -27.46 36.67 13.27
C VAL A 238 -27.95 36.96 14.70
N GLN A 239 -27.21 37.75 15.50
CA GLN A 239 -27.51 38.02 16.92
C GLN A 239 -27.81 39.50 17.28
N PRO A 240 -28.56 40.29 16.48
CA PRO A 240 -28.72 41.73 16.71
C PRO A 240 -29.47 42.06 18.02
N VAL A 241 -30.38 41.19 18.46
CA VAL A 241 -31.26 41.40 19.62
C VAL A 241 -30.53 41.34 20.98
N GLN A 242 -29.42 40.60 21.08
CA GLN A 242 -28.67 40.48 22.34
C GLN A 242 -27.84 41.73 22.67
N PHE A 243 -27.47 42.52 21.66
CA PHE A 243 -26.81 43.80 21.84
C PHE A 243 -27.81 44.91 22.22
N TRP A 244 -29.08 44.75 21.83
CA TRP A 244 -30.15 45.73 22.03
C TRP A 244 -30.47 45.99 23.51
N THR A 245 -30.53 44.96 24.36
CA THR A 245 -30.87 45.11 25.79
C THR A 245 -29.95 46.11 26.51
N GLY A 246 -28.66 46.12 26.17
CA GLY A 246 -27.68 47.03 26.77
C GLY A 246 -27.69 48.47 26.24
N ILE A 247 -28.40 48.76 25.14
CA ILE A 247 -28.55 50.11 24.57
C ILE A 247 -29.88 50.75 25.00
N VAL A 248 -30.94 49.96 25.16
CA VAL A 248 -32.26 50.44 25.64
C VAL A 248 -32.16 51.00 27.05
N ASP A 249 -31.38 50.36 27.93
CA ASP A 249 -31.11 50.85 29.30
C ASP A 249 -30.38 52.21 29.31
N ALA A 250 -29.70 52.58 28.21
CA ALA A 250 -28.98 53.85 28.06
C ALA A 250 -29.85 55.03 27.58
N GLY A 251 -31.18 54.86 27.52
CA GLY A 251 -32.13 55.98 27.54
C GLY A 251 -32.72 56.42 26.19
N THR A 252 -33.26 55.49 25.38
CA THR A 252 -34.08 55.87 24.21
C THR A 252 -35.56 55.55 24.39
N ALA A 253 -36.39 56.56 24.14
CA ALA A 253 -37.84 56.54 24.24
C ALA A 253 -38.50 55.58 23.23
N ASN A 254 -39.59 54.95 23.67
CA ASN A 254 -40.66 54.21 22.97
C ASN A 254 -40.77 54.38 21.43
N THR A 255 -39.83 53.87 20.65
CA THR A 255 -39.99 53.70 19.20
C THR A 255 -39.81 52.23 18.85
N SER A 256 -40.67 51.67 18.00
CA SER A 256 -40.66 50.25 17.62
C SER A 256 -39.75 49.94 16.43
N LYS A 257 -39.06 50.94 15.87
CA LYS A 257 -38.20 50.81 14.69
C LYS A 257 -36.87 51.54 14.87
N PHE A 258 -35.78 50.82 14.63
CA PHE A 258 -34.42 51.36 14.71
C PHE A 258 -33.59 50.92 13.50
N TYR A 259 -32.61 51.75 13.17
CA TYR A 259 -31.52 51.41 12.29
C TYR A 259 -30.31 51.07 13.15
N LEU A 260 -29.81 49.85 13.02
CA LEU A 260 -28.59 49.39 13.67
C LEU A 260 -27.45 49.47 12.67
N SER A 261 -26.32 49.98 13.10
CA SER A 261 -25.08 49.89 12.33
C SER A 261 -23.93 49.43 13.23
N TYR A 262 -23.04 48.67 12.65
CA TYR A 262 -21.89 48.09 13.33
C TYR A 262 -20.63 48.61 12.66
N GLU A 263 -19.66 49.03 13.47
CA GLU A 263 -18.29 49.27 13.04
C GLU A 263 -17.40 48.33 13.86
N VAL A 264 -16.81 47.35 13.20
CA VAL A 264 -15.85 46.42 13.78
C VAL A 264 -14.46 46.97 13.49
N LYS A 265 -13.67 47.17 14.54
CA LYS A 265 -12.25 47.49 14.46
C LYS A 265 -11.47 46.40 15.15
N SER A 266 -10.58 45.73 14.41
CA SER A 266 -9.52 44.95 15.03
C SER A 266 -8.63 45.89 15.85
N ASN A 267 -8.12 45.44 16.99
CA ASN A 267 -7.22 46.21 17.84
C ASN A 267 -5.84 45.59 17.84
N VAL A 268 -5.75 44.35 18.33
CA VAL A 268 -4.49 43.62 18.49
C VAL A 268 -4.71 42.14 18.19
N ALA A 269 -3.76 41.50 17.53
CA ALA A 269 -3.67 40.05 17.43
C ALA A 269 -2.59 39.48 18.37
N TYR A 270 -2.87 38.29 18.90
CA TYR A 270 -1.97 37.49 19.71
C TYR A 270 -1.80 36.12 19.07
N TYR A 271 -0.56 35.69 18.86
CA TYR A 271 -0.29 34.30 18.55
C TYR A 271 -0.06 33.51 19.83
N ARG A 272 -0.87 32.48 20.04
CA ARG A 272 -0.77 31.56 21.17
C ARG A 272 0.04 30.35 20.76
N VAL A 273 1.20 30.20 21.38
CA VAL A 273 1.99 28.97 21.35
C VAL A 273 1.62 28.09 22.55
N ASP A 274 1.23 26.84 22.28
CA ASP A 274 1.07 25.82 23.29
C ASP A 274 2.39 25.07 23.49
N GLY A 275 2.93 25.12 24.70
CA GLY A 275 4.23 24.52 25.03
C GLY A 275 4.22 23.00 25.13
N THR A 276 3.05 22.36 25.05
CA THR A 276 2.89 20.90 25.17
C THR A 276 2.46 20.25 23.86
N ASP A 277 1.58 20.90 23.10
CA ASP A 277 1.07 20.38 21.84
C ASP A 277 0.98 21.51 20.82
N LYS A 278 1.97 21.60 19.93
CA LYS A 278 2.04 22.67 18.92
C LYS A 278 0.83 22.67 17.98
N SER A 279 0.12 21.55 17.84
CA SER A 279 -1.14 21.51 17.09
C SER A 279 -2.27 22.31 17.76
N ASN A 280 -2.04 22.79 18.99
CA ASN A 280 -2.88 23.75 19.72
C ASN A 280 -2.43 25.21 19.61
N ASN A 281 -1.48 25.53 18.72
CA ASN A 281 -1.14 26.92 18.45
C ASN A 281 -2.31 27.63 17.77
N ARG A 282 -2.70 28.82 18.23
CA ARG A 282 -3.90 29.55 17.76
C ARG A 282 -3.61 31.03 17.59
N LEU A 283 -4.35 31.70 16.71
CA LEU A 283 -4.39 33.14 16.63
C LEU A 283 -5.61 33.67 17.38
N ALA A 284 -5.42 34.67 18.24
CA ALA A 284 -6.49 35.36 18.96
C ALA A 284 -6.51 36.84 18.59
N ILE A 285 -7.63 37.34 18.08
CA ILE A 285 -7.78 38.72 17.61
C ILE A 285 -8.77 39.44 18.52
N VAL A 286 -8.34 40.57 19.09
CA VAL A 286 -9.18 41.44 19.90
C VAL A 286 -9.89 42.45 19.01
N TYR A 287 -11.21 42.49 19.10
CA TYR A 287 -12.06 43.41 18.36
C TYR A 287 -12.77 44.39 19.29
N VAL A 288 -12.89 45.63 18.81
CA VAL A 288 -13.82 46.63 19.32
C VAL A 288 -14.96 46.75 18.32
N VAL A 289 -16.18 46.43 18.76
CA VAL A 289 -17.40 46.51 17.96
C VAL A 289 -18.22 47.67 18.47
N THR A 290 -18.23 48.77 17.72
CA THR A 290 -19.08 49.93 18.02
C THR A 290 -20.45 49.71 17.38
N VAL A 291 -21.46 49.53 18.23
CA VAL A 291 -22.85 49.41 17.81
C VAL A 291 -23.52 50.76 17.92
N SER A 292 -24.09 51.25 16.82
CA SER A 292 -24.88 52.47 16.79
C SER A 292 -26.34 52.13 16.54
N ALA A 293 -27.24 52.61 17.40
CA ALA A 293 -28.68 52.49 17.24
C ALA A 293 -29.28 53.87 17.00
N LYS A 294 -29.95 54.04 15.86
CA LYS A 294 -30.66 55.27 15.51
C LYS A 294 -32.17 54.99 15.43
N PRO A 295 -33.02 55.68 16.21
CA PRO A 295 -34.46 55.53 16.08
C PRO A 295 -34.93 55.98 14.69
N ALA A 296 -35.95 55.32 14.14
CA ALA A 296 -36.46 55.63 12.81
C ALA A 296 -37.17 57.00 12.71
N GLY A 297 -37.39 57.68 13.85
CA GLY A 297 -37.97 59.02 13.95
C GLY A 297 -36.97 60.10 14.39
N TYR A 298 -37.44 61.08 15.16
CA TYR A 298 -36.59 62.15 15.70
C TYR A 298 -35.87 61.66 16.96
N GLY A 299 -34.56 61.38 16.84
CA GLY A 299 -33.70 61.06 17.98
C GLY A 299 -32.23 61.01 17.60
N LYS A 300 -31.34 61.27 18.57
CA LYS A 300 -29.90 61.11 18.39
C LYS A 300 -29.56 59.62 18.39
N ALA A 301 -28.58 59.23 17.57
CA ALA A 301 -28.03 57.88 17.63
C ALA A 301 -27.34 57.67 18.98
N VAL A 302 -27.51 56.49 19.57
CA VAL A 302 -26.77 56.05 20.75
C VAL A 302 -25.74 55.03 20.29
N THR A 303 -24.51 55.19 20.76
CA THR A 303 -23.40 54.29 20.42
C THR A 303 -22.91 53.58 21.67
N LYS A 304 -22.57 52.31 21.54
CA LYS A 304 -21.96 51.51 22.61
C LYS A 304 -20.91 50.57 22.04
N ASP A 305 -19.77 50.53 22.71
CA ASP A 305 -18.68 49.62 22.37
C ASP A 305 -18.84 48.28 23.08
N TYR A 306 -18.59 47.22 22.33
CA TYR A 306 -18.51 45.85 22.80
C TYR A 306 -17.14 45.28 22.45
N TYR A 307 -16.61 44.41 23.30
CA TYR A 307 -15.26 43.87 23.17
C TYR A 307 -15.35 42.37 22.93
N PHE A 308 -14.67 41.90 21.88
CA PHE A 308 -14.67 40.50 21.49
C PHE A 308 -13.25 39.96 21.35
N VAL A 309 -13.07 38.69 21.64
CA VAL A 309 -11.88 37.93 21.24
C VAL A 309 -12.33 36.84 20.28
N GLY A 310 -11.82 36.88 19.05
CA GLY A 310 -11.98 35.83 18.06
C GLY A 310 -10.77 34.90 18.09
N THR A 311 -10.97 33.61 18.33
CA THR A 311 -9.89 32.61 18.32
C THR A 311 -10.02 31.72 17.10
N THR A 312 -8.93 31.50 16.35
CA THR A 312 -8.89 30.60 15.19
C THR A 312 -8.77 29.13 15.61
N GLY A 313 -8.77 28.22 14.63
CA GLY A 313 -8.18 26.88 14.76
C GLY A 313 -6.64 26.91 14.65
N PRO A 314 -5.99 25.74 14.50
CA PRO A 314 -4.55 25.63 14.33
C PRO A 314 -3.97 26.45 13.17
N VAL A 315 -2.74 26.94 13.35
CA VAL A 315 -1.98 27.74 12.38
C VAL A 315 -0.72 26.99 11.96
N TYR A 316 -0.45 26.83 10.66
CA TYR A 316 0.75 26.14 10.14
C TYR A 316 1.32 26.81 8.87
N THR A 317 2.57 26.53 8.53
CA THR A 317 3.46 27.29 7.62
C THR A 317 3.18 27.24 6.11
N LYS A 318 2.03 26.72 5.63
CA LYS A 318 1.73 26.64 4.18
C LYS A 318 0.75 27.73 3.75
N ASP A 319 0.89 28.21 2.51
CA ASP A 319 0.23 29.38 1.86
C ASP A 319 -1.30 29.54 2.01
N GLU A 320 -2.00 28.60 2.65
CA GLU A 320 -3.44 28.65 2.86
C GLU A 320 -3.76 28.28 4.30
N MET A 321 -3.91 29.30 5.14
CA MET A 321 -4.48 29.14 6.47
C MET A 321 -5.97 28.86 6.40
N VAL A 322 -6.38 28.00 7.34
CA VAL A 322 -7.75 27.56 7.56
C VAL A 322 -8.19 26.73 6.34
N ASP A 323 -8.48 25.44 6.55
CA ASP A 323 -9.26 24.59 5.64
C ASP A 323 -10.25 25.43 4.82
N GLU A 324 -10.43 25.10 3.55
CA GLU A 324 -11.33 25.82 2.63
C GLU A 324 -12.76 25.99 3.20
N ASP A 325 -13.14 25.18 4.20
CA ASP A 325 -14.39 25.24 4.98
C ASP A 325 -14.37 26.20 6.19
N GLY A 326 -13.28 26.93 6.42
CA GLY A 326 -13.21 28.01 7.38
C GLY A 326 -13.10 27.59 8.85
N GLY A 327 -12.49 26.45 9.15
CA GLY A 327 -11.90 26.16 10.44
C GLY A 327 -12.94 25.92 11.49
N ALA A 328 -13.18 24.64 11.76
CA ALA A 328 -14.11 24.09 12.72
C ALA A 328 -13.97 24.57 14.20
N ALA A 329 -13.30 25.69 14.49
CA ALA A 329 -13.32 26.33 15.81
C ALA A 329 -13.04 27.84 15.74
N LEU A 330 -13.76 28.60 14.90
CA LEU A 330 -13.84 30.04 15.11
C LEU A 330 -14.83 30.33 16.23
N SER A 331 -14.30 30.75 17.38
CA SER A 331 -15.09 31.13 18.54
C SER A 331 -14.95 32.62 18.82
N PHE A 332 -16.08 33.26 19.14
CA PHE A 332 -16.12 34.64 19.57
C PHE A 332 -16.64 34.72 21.00
N GLU A 333 -15.84 35.28 21.89
CA GLU A 333 -16.22 35.50 23.29
C GLU A 333 -16.33 37.01 23.55
N ARG A 334 -17.39 37.41 24.26
CA ARG A 334 -17.67 38.81 24.62
C ARG A 334 -17.10 39.14 26.00
N PHE A 335 -16.39 40.25 26.11
CA PHE A 335 -15.76 40.70 27.35
C PHE A 335 -16.39 42.00 27.88
N PRO A 336 -16.35 42.23 29.21
CA PRO A 336 -16.94 43.42 29.84
C PRO A 336 -16.15 44.72 29.59
N SER A 337 -14.87 44.63 29.18
CA SER A 337 -14.02 45.79 28.90
C SER A 337 -12.90 45.43 27.93
N LEU A 338 -12.31 46.44 27.28
CA LEU A 338 -11.12 46.27 26.44
C LEU A 338 -9.97 45.64 27.22
N THR A 339 -9.74 46.09 28.45
CA THR A 339 -8.68 45.53 29.32
C THR A 339 -8.90 44.05 29.60
N ALA A 340 -10.15 43.60 29.80
CA ALA A 340 -10.45 42.18 30.01
C ALA A 340 -10.18 41.35 28.75
N ALA A 341 -10.57 41.85 27.57
CA ALA A 341 -10.30 41.19 26.29
C ALA A 341 -8.78 41.11 26.00
N LEU A 342 -8.04 42.20 26.23
CA LEU A 342 -6.58 42.23 26.08
C LEU A 342 -5.88 41.27 27.05
N ASN A 343 -6.36 41.17 28.30
CA ASN A 343 -5.78 40.24 29.28
C ASN A 343 -6.05 38.77 28.95
N ASN A 344 -7.22 38.47 28.38
CA ASN A 344 -7.51 37.14 27.86
C ASN A 344 -6.54 36.76 26.73
N GLY A 345 -6.36 37.66 25.74
CA GLY A 345 -5.39 37.46 24.66
C GLY A 345 -3.94 37.30 25.16
N LYS A 346 -3.53 38.06 26.19
CA LYS A 346 -2.18 38.03 26.79
C LYS A 346 -1.82 36.78 27.60
N SER A 347 -2.78 35.91 27.93
CA SER A 347 -2.48 34.65 28.64
C SER A 347 -1.66 33.65 27.80
N SER A 348 -1.27 34.06 26.58
CA SER A 348 -0.50 33.31 25.60
C SER A 348 0.85 33.97 25.29
N GLN A 349 1.88 33.18 24.93
CA GLN A 349 3.23 33.70 24.70
C GLN A 349 3.30 34.63 23.48
N ARG A 350 3.53 35.91 23.80
CA ARG A 350 3.74 37.13 23.02
C ARG A 350 4.26 36.97 21.58
N GLU A 351 3.36 37.23 20.64
CA GLU A 351 3.61 38.14 19.51
C GLU A 351 2.36 39.01 19.35
N VAL A 352 2.58 40.34 19.26
CA VAL A 352 1.53 41.35 19.30
C VAL A 352 1.62 42.15 18.01
N GLU A 353 0.66 41.99 17.12
CA GLU A 353 0.52 42.85 15.95
C GLU A 353 -0.64 43.83 16.18
N GLU A 354 -0.37 45.12 16.02
CA GLU A 354 -1.42 46.14 16.00
C GLU A 354 -2.12 46.08 14.64
N LEU A 355 -3.45 45.90 14.66
CA LEU A 355 -4.24 45.74 13.45
C LEU A 355 -5.15 46.94 13.23
N ASN A 356 -5.33 47.35 11.97
CA ASN A 356 -6.22 48.44 11.57
C ASN A 356 -7.22 48.00 10.49
N ILE A 357 -7.88 46.85 10.69
CA ILE A 357 -8.93 46.34 9.79
C ILE A 357 -10.28 46.85 10.27
N THR A 358 -11.07 47.42 9.36
CA THR A 358 -12.40 47.95 9.67
C THR A 358 -13.45 47.29 8.80
N TYR A 359 -14.49 46.73 9.43
CA TYR A 359 -15.69 46.23 8.75
C TYR A 359 -16.90 47.05 9.20
N LYS A 360 -17.76 47.45 8.24
CA LYS A 360 -18.95 48.26 8.50
C LYS A 360 -20.18 47.63 7.88
N ALA A 361 -21.25 47.57 8.67
CA ALA A 361 -22.52 47.03 8.23
C ALA A 361 -23.70 47.83 8.81
N SER A 362 -24.86 47.78 8.15
CA SER A 362 -26.07 48.51 8.56
C SER A 362 -27.34 47.74 8.21
N TYR A 363 -28.27 47.66 9.16
CA TYR A 363 -29.52 46.92 9.03
C TYR A 363 -30.68 47.71 9.64
N SER A 364 -31.86 47.58 9.04
CA SER A 364 -33.10 48.05 9.65
C SER A 364 -33.74 46.92 10.45
N SER A 365 -33.99 47.14 11.74
CA SER A 365 -34.72 46.20 12.58
C SER A 365 -36.02 46.80 13.08
N THR A 366 -37.09 46.02 13.03
CA THR A 366 -38.41 46.35 13.58
C THR A 366 -38.67 45.36 14.70
N LEU A 367 -39.00 45.86 15.90
CA LEU A 367 -39.48 45.02 17.00
C LEU A 367 -40.93 44.60 16.78
#